data_AF-A0A519LMQ6-F1
#
_entry.id   AF-A0A519LMQ6-F1
#
_cell.length_a   1.000
_cell.length_b   1.000
_cell.length_c   1.000
_cell.angle_alpha   90.00
_cell.angle_beta   90.00
_cell.angle_gamma   90.00
#
_symmetry.space_group_name_H-M   'P 1'
#
loop_
_entity.id
_entity.type
_entity.pdbx_description
1 polymer ?
#
loop_
_entity_poly.entity_id
_entity_poly.type
_entity_poly.pdbx_seq_one_letter_code
_entity_poly.pdbx_strand_id
1 'polypeptide(L)'
;DVPTVEQAGGPTLKGYEASSWFGLLAPAGTPPDIVNRIQQEVAKSLATPAMKERLVAQGAIPGGNTPADFAKHIDNEHKKWAQVVKTSGAKVD
;
A
#
# COMPACT_ATOMS: atom_id res chain seq x y z
N ASP A 1 -16.80 -16.68 1.76
CA ASP A 1 -16.29 -15.31 1.98
C ASP A 1 -16.43 -14.91 3.43
N VAL A 2 -15.42 -14.18 3.92
CA VAL A 2 -15.41 -13.56 5.25
C VAL A 2 -15.74 -12.07 5.04
N PRO A 3 -16.72 -11.51 5.76
CA PRO A 3 -17.09 -10.11 5.59
C PRO A 3 -15.95 -9.18 6.03
N THR A 4 -15.83 -8.03 5.36
CA THR A 4 -14.94 -6.96 5.82
C THR A 4 -15.46 -6.37 7.14
N VAL A 5 -14.60 -5.65 7.86
CA VAL A 5 -15.02 -4.95 9.10
C VAL A 5 -16.13 -3.93 8.82
N GLU A 6 -16.05 -3.21 7.70
CA GLU A 6 -17.11 -2.31 7.25
C GLU A 6 -18.45 -3.04 7.06
N GLN A 7 -18.43 -4.21 6.40
CA GLN A 7 -19.64 -5.01 6.17
C GLN A 7 -20.24 -5.55 7.46
N ALA A 8 -19.39 -6.01 8.39
CA ALA A 8 -19.83 -6.57 9.66
C ALA A 8 -20.31 -5.50 10.66
N GLY A 9 -19.73 -4.29 10.63
CA GLY A 9 -20.07 -3.19 11.53
C GLY A 9 -21.23 -2.31 11.08
N GLY A 10 -21.67 -2.45 9.82
CA GLY A 10 -22.77 -1.66 9.29
C GLY A 10 -22.47 -0.16 9.23
N PRO A 11 -23.49 0.73 9.33
CA PRO A 11 -23.32 2.17 9.09
C PRO A 11 -22.29 2.87 9.99
N THR A 12 -22.03 2.36 11.19
CA THR A 12 -21.09 2.96 12.15
C THR A 12 -19.63 2.76 11.78
N LEU A 13 -19.31 1.71 11.01
CA LEU A 13 -17.96 1.41 10.52
C LEU A 13 -17.82 1.64 9.01
N LYS A 14 -18.71 2.45 8.42
CA LYS A 14 -18.61 2.84 7.01
C LYS A 14 -17.27 3.52 6.74
N GLY A 15 -16.56 3.07 5.71
CA GLY A 15 -15.21 3.52 5.35
C GLY A 15 -14.10 2.96 6.21
N TYR A 16 -14.39 2.02 7.14
CA TYR A 16 -13.32 1.33 7.87
C TYR A 16 -12.52 0.45 6.91
N GLU A 17 -11.25 0.79 6.77
CA GLU A 17 -10.30 0.05 5.96
C GLU A 17 -8.94 0.16 6.64
N ALA A 18 -8.27 -0.98 6.81
CA ALA A 18 -6.94 -1.07 7.38
C ALA A 18 -6.20 -2.24 6.74
N SER A 19 -5.50 -1.98 5.64
CA SER A 19 -4.66 -2.95 4.96
C SER A 19 -3.19 -2.60 5.14
N SER A 20 -2.36 -3.63 5.26
CA SER A 20 -0.91 -3.48 5.16
C SER A 20 -0.49 -3.42 3.69
N TRP A 21 0.53 -2.62 3.39
CA TRP A 21 1.09 -2.51 2.05
C TRP A 21 2.62 -2.62 2.10
N PHE A 22 3.18 -2.96 0.95
CA PHE A 22 4.63 -3.02 0.74
C PHE A 22 4.99 -2.16 -0.46
N GLY A 23 6.19 -1.60 -0.46
CA GLY A 23 6.73 -0.90 -1.62
C GLY A 23 8.22 -0.67 -1.51
N LEU A 24 8.76 -0.07 -2.57
CA LEU A 24 10.18 0.21 -2.71
C LEU A 24 10.39 1.73 -2.72
N LEU A 25 11.44 2.16 -2.02
CA LEU A 25 11.86 3.57 -1.97
C LEU A 25 13.32 3.64 -2.39
N ALA A 26 13.67 4.72 -3.10
CA ALA A 26 15.06 5.05 -3.44
C ALA A 26 15.54 6.24 -2.58
N PRO A 27 16.86 6.44 -2.41
CA PRO A 27 17.38 7.61 -1.71
C PRO A 27 16.87 8.93 -2.28
N ALA A 28 16.72 9.94 -1.42
CA ALA A 28 16.36 11.28 -1.84
C ALA A 28 17.36 11.82 -2.87
N GLY A 29 16.86 12.45 -3.94
CA GLY A 29 17.68 12.94 -5.04
C GLY A 29 18.04 11.91 -6.11
N THR A 30 17.57 10.66 -6.00
CA THR A 30 17.70 9.68 -7.09
C THR A 30 17.07 10.24 -8.38
N PRO A 31 17.78 10.22 -9.52
CA PRO A 31 17.25 10.77 -10.78
C PRO A 31 15.90 10.14 -11.19
N PRO A 32 14.93 10.94 -11.68
CA PRO A 32 13.59 10.44 -12.00
C PRO A 32 13.56 9.32 -13.05
N ASP A 33 14.48 9.35 -14.02
CA ASP A 33 14.63 8.32 -15.05
C ASP A 33 15.04 6.96 -14.45
N ILE A 34 15.93 6.97 -13.44
CA ILE A 34 16.33 5.76 -12.72
C ILE A 34 15.16 5.21 -11.90
N VAL A 35 14.42 6.07 -11.19
CA VAL A 35 13.22 5.67 -10.44
C VAL A 35 12.18 5.05 -11.38
N ASN A 36 11.93 5.70 -12.52
CA ASN A 36 11.00 5.20 -13.52
C ASN A 36 11.44 3.85 -14.10
N ARG A 37 12.74 3.68 -14.39
CA ARG A 37 13.27 2.42 -14.90
C ARG A 37 13.06 1.28 -13.90
N ILE A 38 13.38 1.51 -12.63
CA ILE A 38 13.17 0.51 -11.56
C ILE A 38 11.69 0.15 -11.44
N GLN A 39 10.81 1.16 -11.38
CA GLN A 39 9.37 0.92 -11.27
C GLN A 39 8.84 0.09 -12.44
N GLN A 40 9.26 0.38 -13.68
CA GLN A 40 8.84 -0.35 -14.86
C GLN A 40 9.26 -1.82 -14.82
N GLU A 41 10.50 -2.11 -14.41
CA GLU A 41 10.98 -3.49 -14.31
C GLU A 41 10.27 -4.26 -13.17
N VAL A 42 10.02 -3.60 -12.03
CA VAL A 42 9.22 -4.18 -10.94
C VAL A 42 7.79 -4.48 -11.39
N ALA A 43 7.13 -3.54 -12.07
CA ALA A 43 5.77 -3.73 -12.57
C ALA A 43 5.70 -4.90 -13.56
N LYS A 44 6.69 -5.05 -14.45
CA LYS A 44 6.79 -6.20 -15.35
C LYS A 44 6.96 -7.51 -14.59
N SER A 45 7.84 -7.55 -13.59
CA SER A 45 8.05 -8.75 -12.76
C SER A 45 6.78 -9.15 -12.01
N LEU A 46 6.09 -8.19 -11.39
CA LEU A 46 4.81 -8.41 -10.69
C LEU A 46 3.69 -8.86 -11.63
N ALA A 47 3.75 -8.51 -12.92
CA ALA A 47 2.78 -8.91 -13.92
C ALA A 47 2.90 -10.39 -14.34
N THR A 48 4.04 -11.04 -14.06
CA THR A 48 4.28 -12.44 -14.45
C THR A 48 3.35 -13.41 -13.70
N PRO A 49 2.91 -14.52 -14.34
CA PRO A 49 2.04 -15.50 -13.69
C PRO A 49 2.63 -16.07 -12.40
N ALA A 50 3.92 -16.42 -12.41
CA ALA A 50 4.61 -16.97 -11.25
C ALA A 50 4.61 -16.01 -10.05
N MET A 51 4.79 -14.71 -10.29
CA MET A 51 4.73 -13.72 -9.20
C MET A 51 3.30 -13.49 -8.70
N LYS A 52 2.33 -13.39 -9.61
CA LYS A 52 0.92 -13.26 -9.23
C LYS A 52 0.46 -14.42 -8.37
N GLU A 53 0.76 -15.65 -8.79
CA GLU A 53 0.40 -16.86 -8.07
C GLU A 53 1.02 -16.89 -6.67
N ARG A 54 2.31 -16.59 -6.55
CA ARG A 54 3.00 -16.56 -5.25
C ARG A 54 2.46 -15.50 -4.30
N LEU A 55 2.15 -14.31 -4.80
CA LEU A 55 1.62 -13.22 -3.97
C LEU A 55 0.19 -13.51 -3.53
N VAL A 56 -0.66 -13.98 -4.45
CA VAL A 56 -2.04 -14.38 -4.14
C VAL A 56 -2.07 -15.54 -3.13
N ALA A 57 -1.17 -16.52 -3.26
CA ALA A 57 -1.04 -17.61 -2.29
C ALA A 57 -0.66 -17.13 -0.88
N GLN A 58 -0.04 -15.95 -0.76
CA GLN A 58 0.28 -15.30 0.51
C GLN A 58 -0.80 -14.29 0.95
N GLY A 59 -1.91 -14.19 0.23
CA GLY A 59 -2.99 -13.23 0.51
C GLY A 59 -2.68 -11.80 0.09
N ALA A 60 -1.60 -11.57 -0.68
CA ALA A 60 -1.24 -10.26 -1.19
C ALA A 60 -1.89 -9.98 -2.55
N ILE A 61 -2.15 -8.70 -2.80
CA ILE A 61 -2.62 -8.20 -4.11
C ILE A 61 -1.41 -7.61 -4.84
N PRO A 62 -1.00 -8.14 -6.01
CA PRO A 62 0.12 -7.61 -6.76
C PRO A 62 -0.07 -6.13 -7.12
N GLY A 63 0.92 -5.30 -6.79
CA GLY A 63 0.97 -3.89 -7.14
C GLY A 63 1.57 -3.62 -8.52
N GLY A 64 2.20 -2.45 -8.68
CA GLY A 64 2.80 -1.99 -9.94
C GLY A 64 2.38 -0.57 -10.34
N ASN A 65 1.89 0.22 -9.39
CA ASN A 65 1.54 1.62 -9.60
C ASN A 65 2.75 2.48 -9.99
N THR A 66 2.48 3.67 -10.52
CA THR A 66 3.53 4.62 -10.90
C THR A 66 4.20 5.21 -9.65
N PRO A 67 5.42 5.76 -9.76
CA PRO A 67 6.06 6.45 -8.62
C PRO A 67 5.20 7.59 -8.08
N ALA A 68 4.49 8.32 -8.96
CA ALA A 68 3.61 9.41 -8.58
C ALA A 68 2.37 8.93 -7.81
N ASP A 69 1.75 7.84 -8.24
CA ASP A 69 0.61 7.26 -7.53
C ASP A 69 1.03 6.67 -6.18
N PHE A 70 2.23 6.08 -6.11
CA PHE A 70 2.76 5.56 -4.85
C PHE A 70 3.09 6.68 -3.87
N ALA A 71 3.67 7.80 -4.34
CA ALA A 71 3.89 8.98 -3.51
C ALA A 71 2.57 9.53 -2.94
N LYS A 72 1.50 9.60 -3.75
CA LYS A 72 0.16 9.99 -3.27
C LYS A 72 -0.38 9.00 -2.24
N HIS A 73 -0.19 7.70 -2.46
CA HIS A 73 -0.62 6.67 -1.51
C HIS A 73 0.08 6.84 -0.15
N ILE A 74 1.40 7.02 -0.14
CA ILE A 74 2.18 7.27 1.09
C ILE A 74 1.67 8.52 1.81
N ASP A 75 1.45 9.62 1.10
CA ASP A 75 0.94 10.87 1.70
C ASP A 75 -0.46 10.68 2.33
N ASN A 76 -1.35 9.97 1.64
CA ASN A 76 -2.69 9.67 2.16
C ASN A 76 -2.64 8.76 3.39
N GLU A 77 -1.85 7.70 3.35
CA GLU A 77 -1.68 6.77 4.47
C GLU A 77 -1.04 7.48 5.67
N HIS A 78 -0.01 8.31 5.44
CA HIS A 78 0.60 9.10 6.49
C HIS A 78 -0.42 10.01 7.18
N LYS A 79 -1.24 10.74 6.41
CA LYS A 79 -2.30 11.61 6.94
C LYS A 79 -3.35 10.83 7.74
N LYS A 80 -3.82 9.70 7.19
CA LYS A 80 -4.79 8.81 7.85
C LYS A 80 -4.24 8.30 9.18
N TRP A 81 -3.05 7.71 9.19
CA TRP A 81 -2.49 7.08 10.38
C TRP A 81 -2.00 8.09 11.43
N ALA A 82 -1.50 9.26 11.02
CA ALA A 82 -1.15 10.33 11.96
C ALA A 82 -2.37 10.76 12.81
N GLN A 83 -3.54 10.88 12.19
CA GLN A 83 -4.78 11.19 12.90
C GLN A 83 -5.18 10.06 13.86
N VAL A 84 -5.07 8.80 13.43
CA VAL A 84 -5.39 7.64 14.27
C VAL A 84 -4.49 7.58 15.50
N VAL A 85 -3.17 7.69 15.33
CA VAL A 85 -2.19 7.69 16.43
C VAL A 85 -2.47 8.82 17.41
N LYS A 86 -2.74 10.03 16.92
CA LYS A 86 -3.07 11.19 17.77
C LYS A 86 -4.35 10.94 18.57
N THR A 87 -5.37 10.34 17.96
CA THR A 87 -6.67 10.12 18.59
C THR A 87 -6.61 8.99 19.63
N SER A 88 -5.85 7.93 19.35
CA SER A 88 -5.71 6.79 20.27
C SER A 88 -4.77 7.06 21.44
N GLY A 89 -3.86 8.04 21.32
CA GLY A 89 -2.81 8.29 22.29
C GLY A 89 -1.66 7.27 22.21
N ALA A 90 -1.61 6.47 21.14
CA ALA A 90 -0.53 5.51 20.90
C ALA A 90 0.82 6.24 20.80
N LYS A 91 1.86 5.60 21.35
CA LYS A 91 3.25 6.06 21.29
C LYS A 91 4.15 4.89 20.90
N VAL A 92 5.24 5.21 20.21
CA VAL A 92 6.40 4.32 20.16
C VAL A 92 7.08 4.41 21.52
N ASP A 93 7.51 3.27 22.03
CA ASP A 93 8.22 3.10 23.29
C ASP A 93 9.56 3.85 23.34
#